data_AF-A0A536XQ69-F1
#
_entry.id   AF-A0A536XQ69-F1
#
_cell.length_a   1.000
_cell.length_b   1.000
_cell.length_c   1.000
_cell.angle_alpha   90.00
_cell.angle_beta   90.00
_cell.angle_gamma   90.00
#
_symmetry.space_group_name_H-M   'P 1'
#
loop_
_entity.id
_entity.type
_entity.pdbx_description
1 polymer ?
#
loop_
_entity_poly.entity_id
_entity_poly.type
_entity_poly.pdbx_seq_one_letter_code
_entity_poly.pdbx_strand_id
1 'polypeptide(L)'
;MNEFIVQPDVRAFAELKDHTLLVDAPNTAYALQLKKILLNNGLKEGADYKILPIGGTSLRLRGMKENKDYKGAMLNLPFSLEAKAAGLRSMGRAVDLIGPYQANGTFVLRKWAGANRDTLERYIAGIIEGTRWVMSPANKDAAAAMLAERLKVSREVAAQSWELMTDPKFGIAPDARFDMAGFKNVLALRAEIEGSWGGKAPAPERYVDLSYYQNALKRVAP
;
A
#
# COMPACT_ATOMS: atom_id res chain seq x y z
N MET A 1 -4.73 3.46 -0.05
CA MET A 1 -5.35 2.41 -0.89
C MET A 1 -5.37 1.01 -0.27
N ASN A 2 -4.46 0.65 0.65
CA ASN A 2 -4.54 -0.65 1.33
C ASN A 2 -5.78 -0.72 2.22
N GLU A 3 -6.41 -1.88 2.28
CA GLU A 3 -7.67 -2.14 2.97
C GLU A 3 -7.55 -3.44 3.76
N PHE A 4 -8.04 -3.46 5.00
CA PHE A 4 -8.03 -4.66 5.82
C PHE A 4 -9.27 -5.49 5.50
N ILE A 5 -9.06 -6.63 4.84
CA ILE A 5 -10.12 -7.52 4.38
C ILE A 5 -10.17 -8.75 5.28
N VAL A 6 -11.38 -9.17 5.66
CA VAL A 6 -11.65 -10.31 6.54
C VAL A 6 -12.70 -11.25 5.95
N GLN A 7 -12.79 -12.45 6.51
CA GLN A 7 -13.87 -13.39 6.17
C GLN A 7 -15.25 -12.83 6.55
N PRO A 8 -16.34 -13.25 5.88
CA PRO A 8 -17.67 -12.65 6.06
C PRO A 8 -18.25 -12.80 7.48
N ASP A 9 -17.83 -13.84 8.19
CA ASP A 9 -18.23 -14.14 9.57
C ASP A 9 -17.57 -13.22 10.60
N VAL A 10 -16.48 -12.54 10.26
CA VAL A 10 -15.79 -11.59 11.15
C VAL A 10 -16.49 -10.23 11.12
N ARG A 11 -16.99 -9.80 12.29
CA ARG A 11 -17.74 -8.55 12.48
C ARG A 11 -17.04 -7.54 13.38
N ALA A 12 -16.09 -7.98 14.19
CA ALA A 12 -15.32 -7.13 15.09
C ALA A 12 -13.86 -7.60 15.13
N PHE A 13 -12.93 -6.70 15.47
CA PHE A 13 -11.51 -7.05 15.58
C PHE A 13 -11.26 -8.19 16.56
N ALA A 14 -11.98 -8.23 17.70
CA ALA A 14 -11.84 -9.28 18.72
C ALA A 14 -12.08 -10.70 18.19
N GLU A 15 -12.87 -10.86 17.12
CA GLU A 15 -13.15 -12.15 16.48
C GLU A 15 -12.00 -12.65 15.60
N LEU A 16 -10.88 -11.91 15.51
CA LEU A 16 -9.64 -12.36 14.88
C LEU A 16 -8.71 -13.08 15.87
N LYS A 17 -9.10 -13.13 17.16
CA LYS A 17 -8.36 -13.87 18.17
C LYS A 17 -8.35 -15.37 17.84
N ASP A 18 -7.22 -16.02 18.14
CA ASP A 18 -6.91 -17.42 17.89
C ASP A 18 -6.92 -17.84 16.41
N HIS A 19 -7.02 -16.88 15.49
CA HIS A 19 -7.06 -17.11 14.06
C HIS A 19 -5.75 -16.77 13.34
N THR A 20 -5.68 -17.18 12.06
CA THR A 20 -4.52 -16.97 11.18
C THR A 20 -4.82 -15.88 10.16
N LEU A 21 -3.89 -14.94 9.98
CA LEU A 21 -3.98 -13.84 9.04
C LEU A 21 -2.86 -13.92 7.99
N LEU A 22 -3.18 -13.65 6.73
CA LEU A 22 -2.23 -13.80 5.62
C LEU A 22 -1.43 -12.53 5.41
N VAL A 23 -0.12 -12.68 5.29
CA VAL A 23 0.82 -11.60 5.02
C VAL A 23 1.71 -11.92 3.83
N ASP A 24 2.33 -10.89 3.25
CA ASP A 24 3.33 -11.03 2.19
C ASP A 24 4.65 -11.52 2.76
N ALA A 25 5.17 -10.84 3.78
CA ALA A 25 6.26 -11.29 4.62
C ALA A 25 6.15 -10.66 6.02
N PRO A 26 6.78 -11.20 7.08
CA PRO A 26 6.54 -10.74 8.44
C PRO A 26 6.89 -9.27 8.75
N ASN A 27 7.80 -8.65 8.01
CA ASN A 27 8.43 -7.34 8.28
C ASN A 27 8.26 -6.30 7.15
N THR A 28 7.34 -6.55 6.23
CA THR A 28 7.01 -5.67 5.11
C THR A 28 5.83 -4.75 5.44
N ALA A 29 5.60 -3.75 4.59
CA ALA A 29 4.60 -2.71 4.82
C ALA A 29 3.20 -3.25 5.12
N TYR A 30 2.72 -4.26 4.40
CA TYR A 30 1.38 -4.83 4.63
C TYR A 30 1.25 -5.52 5.99
N ALA A 31 2.22 -6.36 6.35
CA ALA A 31 2.23 -7.02 7.66
C ALA A 31 2.31 -6.01 8.80
N LEU A 32 3.13 -4.98 8.65
CA LEU A 32 3.26 -3.92 9.62
C LEU A 32 1.97 -3.10 9.80
N GLN A 33 1.29 -2.75 8.71
CA GLN A 33 -0.03 -2.11 8.79
C GLN A 33 -1.04 -3.01 9.51
N LEU A 34 -1.08 -4.30 9.17
CA LEU A 34 -1.96 -5.28 9.83
C LEU A 34 -1.70 -5.34 11.33
N LYS A 35 -0.43 -5.52 11.72
CA LYS A 35 -0.02 -5.60 13.12
C LYS A 35 -0.40 -4.34 13.90
N LYS A 36 -0.18 -3.15 13.32
CA LYS A 36 -0.54 -1.88 13.95
C LYS A 36 -2.05 -1.72 14.11
N ILE A 37 -2.84 -2.07 13.08
CA ILE A 37 -4.31 -2.04 13.14
C ILE A 37 -4.80 -2.94 14.29
N LEU A 38 -4.27 -4.16 14.39
CA LEU A 38 -4.67 -5.12 15.43
C LEU A 38 -4.21 -4.69 16.81
N LEU A 39 -2.99 -4.16 16.94
CA LEU A 39 -2.46 -3.63 18.20
C LEU A 39 -3.32 -2.47 18.72
N ASN A 40 -3.72 -1.53 17.85
CA ASN A 40 -4.64 -0.44 18.21
C ASN A 40 -6.01 -0.95 18.69
N ASN A 41 -6.38 -2.18 18.34
CA ASN A 41 -7.60 -2.86 18.77
C ASN A 41 -7.35 -3.92 19.85
N GLY A 42 -6.20 -3.87 20.53
CA GLY A 42 -5.89 -4.71 21.69
C GLY A 42 -5.38 -6.11 21.38
N LEU A 43 -5.08 -6.45 20.12
CA LEU A 43 -4.61 -7.77 19.72
C LEU A 43 -3.12 -7.78 19.39
N LYS A 44 -2.38 -8.74 19.95
CA LYS A 44 -0.94 -8.90 19.76
C LYS A 44 -0.62 -10.16 18.96
N GLU A 45 0.29 -10.03 17.99
CA GLU A 45 0.80 -11.18 17.24
C GLU A 45 1.45 -12.20 18.19
N GLY A 46 1.23 -13.49 17.95
CA GLY A 46 1.77 -14.59 18.74
C GLY A 46 1.01 -14.87 20.03
N ALA A 47 0.40 -13.86 20.64
CA ALA A 47 -0.46 -14.01 21.82
C ALA A 47 -1.93 -14.21 21.44
N ASP A 48 -2.44 -13.38 20.52
CA ASP A 48 -3.86 -13.37 20.15
C ASP A 48 -4.11 -13.85 18.72
N TYR A 49 -3.15 -13.80 17.80
CA TYR A 49 -3.33 -14.29 16.44
C TYR A 49 -2.00 -14.74 15.84
N LYS A 50 -2.06 -15.52 14.75
CA LYS A 50 -0.90 -15.95 13.99
C LYS A 50 -0.88 -15.27 12.61
N ILE A 51 0.30 -15.08 12.06
CA ILE A 51 0.47 -14.68 10.67
C ILE A 51 1.03 -15.82 9.83
N LEU A 52 0.57 -15.92 8.59
CA LEU A 52 1.08 -16.89 7.61
C LEU A 52 1.60 -16.14 6.37
N PRO A 53 2.91 -16.16 6.11
CA PRO A 53 3.51 -15.55 4.93
C PRO A 53 3.22 -16.37 3.68
N ILE A 54 2.54 -15.78 2.69
CA ILE A 54 2.24 -16.42 1.40
C ILE A 54 2.51 -15.51 0.20
N GLY A 55 3.08 -14.32 0.41
CA GLY A 55 3.51 -13.42 -0.66
C GLY A 55 2.45 -12.42 -1.15
N GLY A 56 2.50 -12.10 -2.44
CA GLY A 56 1.78 -10.98 -3.04
C GLY A 56 0.27 -10.96 -2.79
N THR A 57 -0.36 -9.79 -3.00
CA THR A 57 -1.79 -9.58 -2.72
C THR A 57 -2.72 -10.58 -3.40
N SER A 58 -2.43 -10.97 -4.65
CA SER A 58 -3.23 -11.98 -5.38
C SER A 58 -3.20 -13.36 -4.71
N LEU A 59 -2.04 -13.77 -4.19
CA LEU A 59 -1.88 -15.03 -3.45
C LEU A 59 -2.64 -14.97 -2.13
N ARG A 60 -2.61 -13.82 -1.45
CA ARG A 60 -3.39 -13.60 -0.21
C ARG A 60 -4.90 -13.67 -0.42
N LEU A 61 -5.40 -13.02 -1.47
CA LEU A 61 -6.81 -13.15 -1.84
C LEU A 61 -7.18 -14.60 -2.16
N ARG A 62 -6.35 -15.30 -2.95
CA ARG A 62 -6.58 -16.71 -3.30
C ARG A 62 -6.64 -17.59 -2.05
N GLY A 63 -5.67 -17.45 -1.15
CA GLY A 63 -5.63 -18.20 0.10
C GLY A 63 -6.89 -18.00 0.94
N MET A 64 -7.38 -16.76 1.08
CA MET A 64 -8.63 -16.49 1.80
C MET A 64 -9.86 -17.11 1.11
N LYS A 65 -9.88 -17.17 -0.23
CA LYS A 65 -10.98 -17.81 -0.98
C LYS A 65 -10.96 -19.33 -0.85
N GLU A 66 -9.77 -19.94 -0.83
CA GLU A 66 -9.59 -21.39 -0.75
C GLU A 66 -9.74 -21.92 0.68
N ASN A 67 -9.43 -21.13 1.71
CA ASN A 67 -9.51 -21.55 3.11
C ASN A 67 -10.13 -20.46 4.01
N LYS A 68 -11.31 -20.77 4.57
CA LYS A 68 -12.08 -19.88 5.45
C LYS A 68 -11.50 -19.71 6.85
N ASP A 69 -10.50 -20.51 7.22
CA ASP A 69 -9.77 -20.36 8.50
C ASP A 69 -8.72 -19.25 8.43
N TYR A 70 -8.36 -18.79 7.22
CA TYR A 70 -7.55 -17.60 7.02
C TYR A 70 -8.45 -16.36 7.11
N LYS A 71 -8.50 -15.76 8.30
CA LYS A 71 -9.53 -14.80 8.68
C LYS A 71 -9.33 -13.39 8.16
N GLY A 72 -8.14 -13.02 7.69
CA GLY A 72 -7.92 -11.69 7.15
C GLY A 72 -6.55 -11.45 6.54
N ALA A 73 -6.47 -10.38 5.74
CA ALA A 73 -5.25 -9.90 5.11
C ALA A 73 -5.38 -8.42 4.75
N MET A 74 -4.25 -7.70 4.71
CA MET A 74 -4.20 -6.38 4.08
C MET A 74 -4.15 -6.54 2.56
N LEU A 75 -5.18 -6.11 1.84
CA LEU A 75 -5.23 -6.15 0.38
C LEU A 75 -5.19 -4.74 -0.21
N ASN A 76 -4.73 -4.61 -1.45
CA ASN A 76 -4.79 -3.37 -2.23
C ASN A 76 -5.60 -3.58 -3.51
N LEU A 77 -5.97 -2.49 -4.18
CA LEU A 77 -6.59 -2.56 -5.49
C LEU A 77 -5.69 -3.29 -6.50
N PRO A 78 -6.27 -4.07 -7.44
CA PRO A 78 -7.71 -4.32 -7.63
C PRO A 78 -8.28 -5.40 -6.68
N PHE A 79 -7.44 -6.14 -5.97
CA PHE A 79 -7.83 -7.36 -5.24
C PHE A 79 -8.76 -7.12 -4.05
N SER A 80 -8.73 -5.93 -3.43
CA SER A 80 -9.72 -5.60 -2.39
C SER A 80 -11.13 -5.45 -2.95
N LEU A 81 -11.31 -5.03 -4.22
CA LEU A 81 -12.62 -5.05 -4.89
C LEU A 81 -13.07 -6.47 -5.19
N GLU A 82 -12.18 -7.31 -5.73
CA GLU A 82 -12.50 -8.72 -5.99
C GLU A 82 -12.86 -9.48 -4.71
N ALA A 83 -12.22 -9.14 -3.59
CA ALA A 83 -12.55 -9.71 -2.29
C ALA A 83 -13.99 -9.35 -1.89
N LYS A 84 -14.34 -8.06 -1.98
CA LYS A 84 -15.70 -7.58 -1.66
C LYS A 84 -16.75 -8.18 -2.58
N ALA A 85 -16.46 -8.28 -3.88
CA ALA A 85 -17.33 -8.95 -4.85
C ALA A 85 -17.51 -10.45 -4.55
N ALA A 86 -16.51 -11.10 -3.94
CA ALA A 86 -16.58 -12.48 -3.49
C ALA A 86 -17.21 -12.65 -2.08
N GLY A 87 -17.79 -11.59 -1.52
CA GLY A 87 -18.48 -11.60 -0.23
C GLY A 87 -17.58 -11.40 0.99
N LEU A 88 -16.26 -11.25 0.82
CA LEU A 88 -15.36 -10.91 1.93
C LEU A 88 -15.64 -9.47 2.39
N ARG A 89 -15.36 -9.20 3.67
CA ARG A 89 -15.72 -7.93 4.30
C ARG A 89 -14.52 -7.02 4.43
N SER A 90 -14.73 -5.72 4.27
CA SER A 90 -13.75 -4.69 4.66
C SER A 90 -13.95 -4.25 6.10
N MET A 91 -12.86 -4.19 6.85
CA MET A 91 -12.77 -3.57 8.18
C MET A 91 -12.28 -2.13 8.12
N GLY A 92 -12.03 -1.59 6.92
CA GLY A 92 -11.60 -0.21 6.70
C GLY A 92 -10.27 -0.09 5.96
N ARG A 93 -10.00 1.14 5.49
CA ARG A 93 -8.76 1.48 4.79
C ARG A 93 -7.65 1.71 5.81
N ALA A 94 -6.43 1.31 5.48
CA ALA A 94 -5.27 1.53 6.35
C ALA A 94 -5.15 3.01 6.77
N VAL A 95 -5.37 3.94 5.85
CA VAL A 95 -5.28 5.39 6.14
C VAL A 95 -6.29 5.85 7.19
N ASP A 96 -7.49 5.25 7.23
CA ASP A 96 -8.52 5.60 8.21
C ASP A 96 -8.19 5.00 9.59
N LEU A 97 -7.51 3.86 9.61
CA LEU A 97 -7.26 3.08 10.83
C LEU A 97 -5.94 3.44 11.53
N ILE A 98 -4.93 3.86 10.77
CA ILE A 98 -3.57 4.12 11.28
C ILE A 98 -2.97 5.44 10.75
N GLY A 99 -3.76 6.27 10.07
CA GLY A 99 -3.32 7.57 9.54
C GLY A 99 -2.53 7.47 8.22
N PRO A 100 -1.98 8.61 7.73
CA PRO A 100 -1.28 8.69 6.46
C PRO A 100 -0.11 7.69 6.40
N TYR A 101 0.12 7.08 5.24
CA TYR A 101 1.15 6.06 5.07
C TYR A 101 1.75 6.13 3.67
N GLN A 102 3.03 6.47 3.59
CA GLN A 102 3.75 6.52 2.32
C GLN A 102 4.13 5.09 1.88
N ALA A 103 3.30 4.50 1.04
CA ALA A 103 3.43 3.09 0.66
C ALA A 103 4.49 2.81 -0.41
N ASN A 104 4.68 3.74 -1.36
CA ASN A 104 5.52 3.55 -2.54
C ASN A 104 6.64 4.61 -2.59
N GLY A 105 7.72 4.33 -3.31
CA GLY A 105 8.80 5.27 -3.53
C GLY A 105 9.85 4.72 -4.48
N THR A 106 10.73 5.60 -4.97
CA THR A 106 11.92 5.21 -5.74
C THR A 106 13.09 5.04 -4.79
N PHE A 107 13.74 3.88 -4.84
CA PHE A 107 14.88 3.55 -3.97
C PHE A 107 16.13 3.31 -4.83
N VAL A 108 17.21 4.02 -4.51
CA VAL A 108 18.50 3.90 -5.18
C VAL A 108 19.63 4.02 -4.17
N LEU A 109 20.81 3.48 -4.50
CA LEU A 109 22.00 3.69 -3.67
C LEU A 109 22.43 5.16 -3.71
N ARG A 110 22.76 5.74 -2.54
CA ARG A 110 23.20 7.14 -2.45
C ARG A 110 24.38 7.46 -3.38
N LYS A 111 25.37 6.56 -3.47
CA LYS A 111 26.52 6.70 -4.38
C LYS A 111 26.08 6.74 -5.84
N TRP A 112 25.13 5.88 -6.21
CA TRP A 112 24.61 5.84 -7.58
C TRP A 112 23.81 7.10 -7.89
N ALA A 113 22.94 7.55 -6.97
CA ALA A 113 22.16 8.77 -7.13
C ALA A 113 23.05 10.00 -7.35
N GLY A 114 24.12 10.15 -6.56
CA GLY A 114 25.09 11.23 -6.73
C GLY A 114 25.82 11.19 -8.07
N ALA A 115 26.23 10.01 -8.53
CA ALA A 115 26.92 9.83 -9.82
C ALA A 115 26.00 9.93 -11.04
N ASN A 116 24.69 9.74 -10.88
CA ASN A 116 23.71 9.64 -11.96
C ASN A 116 22.55 10.61 -11.79
N ARG A 117 22.81 11.78 -11.19
CA ARG A 117 21.77 12.75 -10.78
C ARG A 117 20.80 13.09 -11.90
N ASP A 118 21.32 13.50 -13.05
CA ASP A 118 20.52 13.91 -14.20
C ASP A 118 19.68 12.74 -14.76
N THR A 119 20.20 11.51 -14.77
CA THR A 119 19.44 10.31 -15.12
C THR A 119 18.34 10.01 -14.13
N LEU A 120 18.61 10.12 -12.83
CA LEU A 120 17.60 9.91 -11.79
C LEU A 120 16.49 10.96 -11.85
N GLU A 121 16.84 12.23 -12.07
CA GLU A 121 15.86 13.31 -12.23
C GLU A 121 14.96 13.09 -13.45
N ARG A 122 15.52 12.67 -14.60
CA ARG A 122 14.71 12.28 -15.78
C ARG A 122 13.81 11.07 -15.51
N TYR A 123 14.32 10.07 -14.80
CA TYR A 123 13.52 8.90 -14.42
C TYR A 123 12.32 9.29 -13.56
N ILE A 124 12.52 10.17 -12.57
CA ILE A 124 11.44 10.68 -11.72
C ILE A 124 10.48 11.55 -12.55
N ALA A 125 10.97 12.37 -13.49
CA ALA A 125 10.12 13.16 -14.39
C ALA A 125 9.17 12.25 -15.20
N GLY A 126 9.67 11.13 -15.73
CA GLY A 126 8.84 10.14 -16.42
C GLY A 126 7.78 9.50 -15.51
N ILE A 127 8.06 9.29 -14.23
CA ILE A 127 7.06 8.83 -13.25
C ILE A 127 5.96 9.90 -13.06
N ILE A 128 6.35 11.18 -12.96
CA ILE A 128 5.41 12.29 -12.82
C ILE A 128 4.49 12.38 -14.04
N GLU A 129 5.05 12.39 -15.25
CA GLU A 129 4.30 12.44 -16.51
C GLU A 129 3.39 11.22 -16.67
N GLY A 130 3.88 10.02 -16.38
CA GLY A 130 3.09 8.80 -16.39
C GLY A 130 1.93 8.84 -15.39
N THR A 131 2.17 9.39 -14.19
CA THR A 131 1.13 9.56 -13.17
C THR A 131 0.04 10.52 -13.65
N ARG A 132 0.42 11.68 -14.21
CA ARG A 132 -0.54 12.64 -14.79
C ARG A 132 -1.33 12.03 -15.94
N TRP A 133 -0.66 11.27 -16.81
CA TRP A 133 -1.32 10.58 -17.91
C TRP A 133 -2.38 9.60 -17.39
N VAL A 134 -2.02 8.73 -16.43
CA VAL A 134 -2.97 7.76 -15.85
C VAL A 134 -4.13 8.45 -15.14
N MET A 135 -3.87 9.56 -14.45
CA MET A 135 -4.89 10.29 -13.70
C MET A 135 -5.81 11.17 -14.57
N SER A 136 -5.46 11.40 -15.84
CA SER A 136 -6.28 12.19 -16.75
C SER A 136 -7.57 11.43 -17.12
N PRO A 137 -8.76 12.05 -16.96
CA PRO A 137 -10.03 11.43 -17.39
C PRO A 137 -10.06 11.03 -18.87
N ALA A 138 -9.34 11.78 -19.73
CA ALA A 138 -9.24 11.48 -21.16
C ALA A 138 -8.54 10.14 -21.45
N ASN A 139 -7.75 9.62 -20.50
CA ASN A 139 -7.01 8.37 -20.63
C ASN A 139 -7.63 7.21 -19.83
N LYS A 140 -8.79 7.41 -19.21
CA LYS A 140 -9.47 6.41 -18.36
C LYS A 140 -9.53 5.03 -19.02
N ASP A 141 -10.07 4.96 -20.24
CA ASP A 141 -10.31 3.69 -20.91
C ASP A 141 -9.00 2.97 -21.24
N ALA A 142 -7.99 3.71 -21.71
CA ALA A 142 -6.67 3.16 -22.01
C ALA A 142 -5.98 2.66 -20.74
N ALA A 143 -5.99 3.45 -19.65
CA ALA A 143 -5.39 3.07 -18.38
C ALA A 143 -6.10 1.86 -17.73
N ALA A 144 -7.43 1.83 -17.75
CA ALA A 144 -8.21 0.69 -17.25
C ALA A 144 -7.98 -0.58 -18.09
N ALA A 145 -7.88 -0.46 -19.43
CA ALA A 145 -7.55 -1.58 -20.30
C ALA A 145 -6.15 -2.16 -20.00
N MET A 146 -5.14 -1.30 -19.83
CA MET A 146 -3.79 -1.72 -19.41
C MET A 146 -3.82 -2.45 -18.06
N LEU A 147 -4.58 -1.93 -17.09
CA LEU A 147 -4.73 -2.55 -15.78
C LEU A 147 -5.36 -3.95 -15.88
N ALA A 148 -6.45 -4.08 -16.64
CA ALA A 148 -7.15 -5.34 -16.87
C ALA A 148 -6.22 -6.39 -17.51
N GLU A 149 -5.50 -6.00 -18.56
CA GLU A 149 -4.59 -6.89 -19.29
C GLU A 149 -3.42 -7.38 -18.43
N ARG A 150 -2.79 -6.46 -17.68
CA ARG A 150 -1.59 -6.75 -16.90
C ARG A 150 -1.87 -7.52 -15.62
N LEU A 151 -2.98 -7.22 -14.95
CA LEU A 151 -3.35 -7.86 -13.69
C LEU A 151 -4.34 -9.01 -13.85
N LYS A 152 -4.79 -9.28 -15.09
CA LYS A 152 -5.73 -10.37 -15.44
C LYS A 152 -7.04 -10.29 -14.64
N VAL A 153 -7.57 -9.06 -14.50
CA VAL A 153 -8.84 -8.77 -13.82
C VAL A 153 -9.93 -8.40 -14.84
N SER A 154 -11.20 -8.44 -14.43
CA SER A 154 -12.30 -8.05 -15.32
C SER A 154 -12.23 -6.57 -15.70
N ARG A 155 -12.82 -6.20 -16.84
CA ARG A 155 -12.90 -4.78 -17.27
C ARG A 155 -13.62 -3.91 -16.25
N GLU A 156 -14.66 -4.45 -15.63
CA GLU A 156 -15.41 -3.76 -14.58
C GLU A 156 -14.54 -3.49 -13.35
N VAL A 157 -13.83 -4.51 -12.85
CA VAL A 157 -12.91 -4.35 -11.71
C VAL A 157 -11.79 -3.37 -12.06
N ALA A 158 -11.29 -3.40 -13.30
CA ALA A 158 -10.27 -2.46 -13.73
C ALA A 158 -10.76 -1.01 -13.80
N ALA A 159 -11.97 -0.78 -14.34
CA ALA A 159 -12.60 0.53 -14.41
C ALA A 159 -12.86 1.11 -13.01
N GLN A 160 -13.45 0.32 -12.12
CA GLN A 160 -13.67 0.73 -10.72
C GLN A 160 -12.34 0.97 -9.97
N SER A 161 -11.31 0.15 -10.24
CA SER A 161 -9.98 0.36 -9.67
C SER A 161 -9.38 1.67 -10.14
N TRP A 162 -9.49 2.01 -11.43
CA TRP A 162 -9.01 3.29 -11.95
C TRP A 162 -9.72 4.46 -11.27
N GLU A 163 -11.04 4.40 -11.10
CA GLU A 163 -11.81 5.45 -10.42
C GLU A 163 -11.33 5.65 -8.98
N LEU A 164 -11.14 4.56 -8.23
CA LEU A 164 -10.65 4.63 -6.85
C LEU A 164 -9.18 5.06 -6.75
N MET A 165 -8.34 4.66 -7.71
CA MET A 165 -6.94 5.07 -7.77
C MET A 165 -6.76 6.53 -8.19
N THR A 166 -7.75 7.13 -8.85
CA THR A 166 -7.71 8.54 -9.28
C THR A 166 -8.57 9.45 -8.41
N ASP A 167 -9.23 8.90 -7.38
CA ASP A 167 -9.97 9.68 -6.40
C ASP A 167 -9.03 10.68 -5.69
N PRO A 168 -9.35 11.98 -5.69
CA PRO A 168 -8.46 13.03 -5.18
C PRO A 168 -8.26 12.97 -3.65
N LYS A 169 -9.12 12.24 -2.91
CA LYS A 169 -9.05 12.15 -1.45
C LYS A 169 -8.14 11.03 -0.97
N PHE A 170 -8.08 9.90 -1.67
CA PHE A 170 -7.36 8.70 -1.18
C PHE A 170 -6.63 7.87 -2.25
N GLY A 171 -6.71 8.29 -3.52
CA GLY A 171 -6.04 7.66 -4.64
C GLY A 171 -4.54 7.95 -4.70
N ILE A 172 -3.99 7.83 -5.90
CA ILE A 172 -2.60 8.15 -6.24
C ILE A 172 -2.38 9.64 -6.02
N ALA A 173 -1.25 9.98 -5.39
CA ALA A 173 -0.88 11.37 -5.21
C ALA A 173 -0.60 12.03 -6.58
N PRO A 174 -1.22 13.18 -6.90
CA PRO A 174 -0.85 13.97 -8.06
C PRO A 174 0.67 14.18 -8.12
N ASP A 175 1.22 14.12 -9.32
CA ASP A 175 2.66 14.23 -9.59
C ASP A 175 3.51 13.20 -8.86
N ALA A 176 2.94 12.06 -8.46
CA ALA A 176 3.60 11.08 -7.60
C ALA A 176 4.23 11.70 -6.34
N ARG A 177 3.63 12.79 -5.84
CA ARG A 177 4.19 13.59 -4.74
C ARG A 177 4.39 12.73 -3.50
N PHE A 178 5.59 12.80 -2.95
CA PHE A 178 5.95 12.07 -1.73
C PHE A 178 5.27 12.68 -0.49
N ASP A 179 4.61 11.85 0.31
CA ASP A 179 4.01 12.25 1.57
C ASP A 179 5.00 12.09 2.73
N MET A 180 5.57 13.22 3.17
CA MET A 180 6.48 13.25 4.31
C MET A 180 5.77 12.89 5.64
N ALA A 181 4.50 13.23 5.81
CA ALA A 181 3.75 12.88 7.02
C ALA A 181 3.52 11.36 7.05
N GLY A 182 3.10 10.79 5.92
CA GLY A 182 2.97 9.35 5.74
C GLY A 182 4.30 8.61 5.96
N PHE A 183 5.42 9.16 5.53
CA PHE A 183 6.74 8.53 5.75
C PHE A 183 7.19 8.60 7.21
N LYS A 184 6.94 9.70 7.92
CA LYS A 184 7.15 9.77 9.38
C LYS A 184 6.33 8.70 10.10
N ASN A 185 5.09 8.46 9.68
CA ASN A 185 4.26 7.40 10.24
C ASN A 185 4.82 6.00 9.94
N VAL A 186 5.35 5.75 8.74
CA VAL A 186 6.05 4.49 8.40
C VAL A 186 7.20 4.22 9.37
N LEU A 187 8.04 5.24 9.65
CA LEU A 187 9.17 5.11 10.57
C LEU A 187 8.70 4.89 12.02
N ALA A 188 7.68 5.64 12.46
CA ALA A 188 7.09 5.46 13.79
C ALA A 188 6.54 4.03 13.98
N LEU A 189 5.79 3.54 13.00
CA LEU A 189 5.22 2.20 13.03
C LEU A 189 6.31 1.13 13.08
N ARG A 190 7.35 1.23 12.25
CA ARG A 190 8.49 0.29 12.31
C ARG A 190 9.21 0.29 13.65
N ALA A 191 9.39 1.47 14.24
CA ALA A 191 10.01 1.59 15.56
C ALA A 191 9.15 0.89 16.63
N GLU A 192 7.84 1.11 16.61
CA GLU A 192 6.89 0.55 17.57
C GLU A 192 6.72 -0.97 17.41
N ILE A 193 6.45 -1.45 16.20
CA ILE A 193 6.07 -2.85 15.95
C ILE A 193 7.29 -3.77 15.90
N GLU A 194 8.41 -3.32 15.34
CA GLU A 194 9.60 -4.16 15.16
C GLU A 194 10.67 -3.89 16.22
N GLY A 195 10.50 -2.88 17.08
CA GLY A 195 11.57 -2.41 17.97
C GLY A 195 12.74 -1.77 17.21
N SER A 196 12.55 -1.45 15.92
CA SER A 196 13.59 -0.84 15.08
C SER A 196 14.13 0.44 15.74
N TRP A 197 15.44 0.67 15.60
CA TRP A 197 16.12 1.83 16.19
C TRP A 197 15.92 1.97 17.72
N GLY A 198 15.74 0.85 18.43
CA GLY A 198 15.49 0.86 19.88
C GLY A 198 14.13 1.44 20.25
N GLY A 199 13.12 1.29 19.38
CA GLY A 199 11.76 1.78 19.62
C GLY A 199 11.55 3.26 19.32
N LYS A 200 12.57 3.98 18.85
CA LYS A 200 12.48 5.42 18.54
C LYS A 200 12.75 5.69 17.07
N ALA A 201 11.74 6.19 16.36
CA ALA A 201 11.87 6.52 14.94
C ALA A 201 12.97 7.57 14.69
N PRO A 202 13.82 7.37 13.67
CA PRO A 202 14.85 8.31 13.27
C PRO A 202 14.24 9.48 12.47
N ALA A 203 15.04 10.53 12.25
CA ALA A 203 14.70 11.62 11.35
C ALA A 203 14.52 11.10 9.90
N PRO A 204 13.43 11.45 9.19
CA PRO A 204 13.14 10.93 7.86
C PRO A 204 14.17 11.34 6.80
N GLU A 205 14.80 12.50 6.95
CA GLU A 205 15.81 13.05 6.03
C GLU A 205 17.06 12.14 5.92
N ARG A 206 17.24 11.21 6.87
CA ARG A 206 18.26 10.15 6.77
C ARG A 206 18.04 9.23 5.56
N TYR A 207 16.79 9.06 5.14
CA TYR A 207 16.36 8.07 4.15
C TYR A 207 15.78 8.68 2.87
N VAL A 208 15.36 9.94 2.90
CA VAL A 208 14.74 10.61 1.74
C VAL A 208 15.48 11.90 1.40
N ASP A 209 15.79 12.05 0.12
CA ASP A 209 16.32 13.28 -0.47
C ASP A 209 15.35 13.73 -1.57
N LEU A 210 14.54 14.74 -1.24
CA LEU A 210 13.52 15.27 -2.14
C LEU A 210 14.08 16.23 -3.19
N SER A 211 15.38 16.56 -3.16
CA SER A 211 15.97 17.47 -4.14
C SER A 211 15.89 16.91 -5.57
N TYR A 212 16.05 15.59 -5.74
CA TYR A 212 15.89 14.93 -7.04
C TYR A 212 14.45 15.06 -7.57
N TYR A 213 13.45 14.85 -6.70
CA TYR A 213 12.05 15.02 -7.06
C TYR A 213 11.71 16.47 -7.42
N GLN A 214 12.17 17.43 -6.60
CA GLN A 214 11.92 18.85 -6.84
C GLN A 214 12.55 19.34 -8.16
N ASN A 215 13.74 18.83 -8.51
CA ASN A 215 14.37 19.15 -9.79
C ASN A 215 13.67 18.45 -10.96
N ALA A 216 13.24 17.20 -10.80
CA ALA A 216 12.45 16.48 -11.80
C ALA A 216 11.14 17.21 -12.11
N LEU A 217 10.44 17.71 -11.09
CA LEU A 217 9.19 18.45 -11.24
C LEU A 217 9.35 19.73 -12.06
N LYS A 218 10.51 20.39 -12.00
CA LYS A 218 10.81 21.58 -12.83
C LYS A 218 11.03 21.25 -14.31
N ARG A 219 11.30 19.98 -14.65
CA ARG A 219 11.56 19.53 -16.03
C ARG A 219 10.29 19.19 -16.78
N VAL A 220 9.18 18.93 -16.08
CA VAL A 220 7.90 18.55 -16.67
C VAL A 220 7.03 19.79 -16.84
N ALA A 221 6.36 19.91 -17.99
CA ALA A 221 5.38 20.97 -18.20
C ALA A 221 4.21 20.83 -17.21
N PRO A 222 3.55 21.90 -16.74
CA PRO A 222 2.40 21.83 -15.83
C PRO A 222 1.30 20.88 -16.32
#